data_AF-A0A833HBQ3-F1
#
_entry.id   AF-A0A833HBQ3-F1
#
_cell.length_a   1.000
_cell.length_b   1.000
_cell.length_c   1.000
_cell.angle_alpha   90.00
_cell.angle_beta   90.00
_cell.angle_gamma   90.00
#
_symmetry.space_group_name_H-M   'P 1'
#
loop_
_entity.id
_entity.type
_entity.pdbx_description
1 polymer ?
#
loop_
_entity_poly.entity_id
_entity_poly.type
_entity_poly.pdbx_seq_one_letter_code
_entity_poly.pdbx_strand_id
1 'polypeptide(L)'
;MPVRRRVDKRGAAADAWDEIFVFGFDMLHRASMAGIRIDERLRPDIGEARSAWRRYGAQFLSEYGDDGEAWALTEFGKPGGMHAG
;
A
#
# COMPACT_ATOMS: atom_id res chain seq x y z
N MET A 1 13.73 -8.52 30.42
CA MET A 1 12.25 -8.39 30.28
C MET A 1 11.94 -8.10 28.81
N PRO A 2 11.19 -8.93 28.08
CA PRO A 2 10.83 -8.60 26.71
C PRO A 2 9.71 -7.56 26.75
N VAL A 3 10.02 -6.34 26.32
CA VAL A 3 9.02 -5.29 26.16
C VAL A 3 8.13 -5.71 24.98
N ARG A 4 6.91 -6.15 25.27
CA ARG A 4 5.88 -6.36 24.23
C ARG A 4 5.52 -4.99 23.68
N ARG A 5 6.30 -4.54 22.69
CA ARG A 5 6.05 -3.33 21.91
C ARG A 5 4.68 -3.54 21.26
N ARG A 6 3.71 -2.71 21.65
CA ARG A 6 2.36 -2.73 21.09
C ARG A 6 2.53 -2.40 19.60
N VAL A 7 2.55 -3.41 18.75
CA VAL A 7 2.63 -3.21 17.30
C VAL A 7 1.41 -2.39 16.94
N ASP A 8 1.63 -1.19 16.41
CA ASP A 8 0.55 -0.37 15.92
C ASP A 8 -0.03 -1.10 14.71
N LYS A 9 -1.20 -1.72 14.91
CA LYS A 9 -1.86 -2.54 13.90
C LYS A 9 -2.16 -1.73 12.63
N ARG A 10 -2.30 -0.40 12.76
CA ARG A 10 -2.54 0.49 11.63
C ARG A 10 -1.27 0.71 10.82
N GLY A 11 -0.12 0.86 11.49
CA GLY A 11 1.19 0.93 10.83
C GLY A 11 1.50 -0.37 10.10
N ALA A 12 1.39 -1.52 10.79
CA ALA A 12 1.64 -2.82 10.18
C ALA A 12 0.73 -3.13 8.97
N ALA A 13 -0.50 -2.59 8.97
CA ALA A 13 -1.39 -2.72 7.83
C ALA A 13 -1.01 -1.80 6.66
N ALA A 14 -0.43 -0.62 6.91
CA ALA A 14 0.09 0.28 5.86
C ALA A 14 1.38 -0.28 5.26
N ASP A 15 2.33 -0.71 6.11
CA ASP A 15 3.63 -1.28 5.72
C ASP A 15 3.50 -2.50 4.78
N ALA A 16 2.39 -3.24 4.90
CA ALA A 16 2.09 -4.39 4.06
C ALA A 16 1.78 -3.99 2.60
N TRP A 17 1.41 -2.73 2.34
CA TRP A 17 1.07 -2.23 1.00
C TRP A 17 2.19 -1.42 0.34
N ASP A 18 3.23 -1.01 1.07
CA ASP A 18 4.26 -0.09 0.55
C ASP A 18 4.86 -0.55 -0.78
N GLU A 19 5.26 -1.82 -0.87
CA GLU A 19 5.89 -2.35 -2.07
C GLU A 19 4.93 -2.39 -3.26
N ILE A 20 3.68 -2.73 -2.99
CA ILE A 20 2.61 -2.67 -3.99
C ILE A 20 2.40 -1.21 -4.42
N PHE A 21 2.45 -0.23 -3.51
CA PHE A 21 2.29 1.17 -3.88
C PHE A 21 3.45 1.68 -4.75
N VAL A 22 4.68 1.24 -4.47
CA VAL A 22 5.85 1.61 -5.28
C VAL A 22 5.82 0.92 -6.64
N PHE A 23 5.63 -0.40 -6.68
CA PHE A 23 5.92 -1.21 -7.88
C PHE A 23 4.69 -1.86 -8.52
N GLY A 24 3.57 -1.98 -7.80
CA GLY A 24 2.39 -2.74 -8.21
C GLY A 24 2.49 -4.25 -7.94
N PHE A 25 3.56 -4.71 -7.28
CA PHE A 25 3.83 -6.11 -6.98
C PHE A 25 4.28 -6.30 -5.52
N ASP A 26 4.02 -7.47 -4.94
CA ASP A 26 4.45 -7.89 -3.59
C ASP A 26 5.74 -8.76 -3.66
N MET A 27 6.87 -8.19 -4.10
CA MET A 27 8.10 -8.97 -4.31
C MET A 27 8.76 -9.46 -3.01
N LEU A 28 8.54 -8.76 -1.88
CA LEU A 28 8.99 -9.15 -0.55
C LEU A 28 7.96 -10.00 0.21
N HIS A 29 6.86 -10.37 -0.44
CA HIS A 29 5.78 -11.17 0.15
C HIS A 29 5.17 -10.58 1.43
N ARG A 30 5.30 -9.27 1.67
CA ARG A 30 4.78 -8.61 2.88
C ARG A 30 3.26 -8.59 2.88
N ALA A 31 2.66 -8.30 1.72
CA ALA A 31 1.21 -8.26 1.59
C ALA A 31 0.60 -9.65 1.79
N SER A 32 1.16 -10.66 1.14
CA SER A 32 0.73 -12.06 1.31
C SER A 32 0.90 -12.57 2.75
N MET A 33 2.01 -12.25 3.42
CA MET A 33 2.21 -12.59 4.85
C MET A 33 1.21 -11.86 5.77
N ALA A 34 0.74 -10.68 5.39
CA ALA A 34 -0.31 -9.94 6.08
C ALA A 34 -1.74 -10.43 5.76
N GLY A 35 -1.87 -11.44 4.89
CA GLY A 35 -3.16 -12.04 4.51
C GLY A 35 -3.88 -11.33 3.36
N ILE A 36 -3.22 -10.42 2.65
CA ILE A 36 -3.74 -9.81 1.42
C ILE A 36 -3.67 -10.85 0.31
N ARG A 37 -4.71 -10.90 -0.52
CA ARG A 37 -4.77 -11.85 -1.63
C ARG A 37 -3.89 -11.38 -2.78
N ILE A 38 -2.92 -12.21 -3.16
CA ILE A 38 -1.95 -11.95 -4.22
C ILE A 38 -2.07 -13.06 -5.29
N ASP A 39 -2.04 -12.69 -6.57
CA ASP A 39 -2.06 -13.64 -7.70
C ASP A 39 -0.70 -14.31 -7.92
N GLU A 40 -0.64 -15.29 -8.82
CA GLU A 40 0.60 -16.01 -9.17
C GLU A 40 1.68 -15.10 -9.78
N ARG A 41 1.33 -13.87 -10.18
CA ARG A 41 2.22 -12.85 -10.73
C ARG A 41 2.59 -11.78 -9.69
N LEU A 42 2.34 -12.05 -8.40
CA LEU A 42 2.63 -11.17 -7.28
C LEU A 42 1.81 -9.87 -7.26
N ARG A 43 0.67 -9.82 -7.94
CA ARG A 43 -0.19 -8.63 -7.97
C ARG A 43 -1.39 -8.78 -7.03
N PRO A 44 -1.79 -7.69 -6.36
CA PRO A 44 -3.05 -7.69 -5.61
C PRO A 44 -4.25 -7.63 -6.55
N ASP A 45 -5.44 -7.86 -6.00
CA ASP A 45 -6.66 -7.39 -6.65
C ASP A 45 -6.62 -5.86 -6.81
N ILE A 46 -7.00 -5.37 -8.00
CA ILE A 46 -6.90 -3.94 -8.31
C ILE A 46 -7.87 -3.09 -7.49
N GLY A 47 -9.04 -3.64 -7.14
CA GLY A 47 -10.05 -2.98 -6.30
C GLY A 47 -9.59 -2.90 -4.84
N GLU A 48 -8.96 -3.96 -4.33
CA GLU A 48 -8.31 -3.95 -3.01
C GLU A 48 -7.16 -2.95 -2.97
N ALA A 49 -6.27 -2.96 -3.96
CA ALA A 49 -5.16 -2.01 -4.06
C ALA A 49 -5.63 -0.56 -4.11
N ARG A 50 -6.67 -0.24 -4.91
CA ARG A 50 -7.28 1.09 -4.93
C ARG A 50 -7.88 1.48 -3.58
N SER A 51 -8.54 0.54 -2.90
CA SER A 51 -9.15 0.78 -1.58
C SER A 51 -8.09 1.03 -0.51
N ALA A 52 -7.00 0.26 -0.54
CA ALA A 52 -5.84 0.46 0.31
C ALA A 52 -5.16 1.81 0.03
N TRP A 53 -4.99 2.17 -1.25
CA TRP A 53 -4.42 3.46 -1.65
C TRP A 53 -5.24 4.65 -1.13
N ARG A 54 -6.57 4.58 -1.22
CA ARG A 54 -7.45 5.61 -0.64
C ARG A 54 -7.30 5.74 0.88
N ARG A 55 -6.95 4.66 1.58
CA ARG A 55 -6.88 4.61 3.05
C ARG A 55 -5.49 4.95 3.60
N TYR A 56 -4.44 4.51 2.92
CA TYR A 56 -3.05 4.57 3.40
C TYR A 56 -2.15 5.41 2.49
N GLY A 57 -2.55 5.70 1.25
CA GLY A 57 -1.71 6.39 0.28
C GLY A 57 -1.26 7.78 0.73
N ALA A 58 -2.10 8.52 1.47
CA ALA A 58 -1.70 9.83 1.99
C ALA A 58 -0.58 9.73 3.03
N GLN A 59 -0.60 8.69 3.87
CA GLN A 59 0.49 8.42 4.81
C GLN A 59 1.75 7.99 4.03
N PHE A 60 1.60 7.05 3.10
CA PHE A 60 2.69 6.58 2.25
C PHE A 60 3.40 7.75 1.53
N LEU A 61 2.66 8.63 0.86
CA LEU A 61 3.25 9.79 0.16
C LEU A 61 3.92 10.79 1.10
N SER A 62 3.48 10.89 2.36
CA SER A 62 4.16 11.75 3.34
C SER A 62 5.54 11.23 3.74
N GLU A 63 5.77 9.92 3.60
CA GLU A 63 7.03 9.25 3.93
C GLU A 63 7.93 9.06 2.68
N TYR A 64 7.32 8.77 1.52
CA TYR A 64 8.02 8.48 0.26
C TYR A 64 8.12 9.65 -0.73
N GLY A 65 7.29 10.69 -0.59
CA GLY A 65 7.17 11.78 -1.57
C GLY A 65 6.10 11.53 -2.65
N ASP A 66 5.68 12.60 -3.36
CA ASP A 66 4.62 12.58 -4.38
C ASP A 66 5.11 12.94 -5.81
N ASP A 67 6.36 12.65 -6.11
CA ASP A 67 7.05 12.98 -7.37
C ASP A 67 6.56 12.18 -8.61
N GLY A 68 5.68 11.20 -8.43
CA GLY A 68 5.10 10.41 -9.51
C GLY A 68 5.75 9.04 -9.73
N GLU A 69 6.79 8.68 -8.96
CA GLU A 69 7.49 7.41 -9.15
C GLU A 69 6.71 6.20 -8.61
N ALA A 70 5.78 6.42 -7.68
CA ALA A 70 4.93 5.36 -7.14
C ALA A 70 3.94 4.87 -8.19
N TRP A 71 3.95 3.56 -8.49
CA TRP A 71 2.98 2.91 -9.37
C TRP A 71 1.54 3.28 -8.99
N ALA A 72 1.19 3.26 -7.70
CA ALA A 72 -0.17 3.57 -7.25
C ALA A 72 -0.57 5.03 -7.51
N LEU A 73 0.38 5.96 -7.51
CA LEU A 73 0.11 7.35 -7.87
C LEU A 73 -0.16 7.50 -9.37
N THR A 74 0.55 6.76 -10.21
CA THR A 74 0.30 6.71 -11.66
C THR A 74 -1.02 5.99 -11.97
N GLU A 75 -1.28 4.84 -11.35
CA GLU A 75 -2.44 3.99 -11.63
C GLU A 75 -3.76 4.57 -11.07
N PHE A 76 -3.71 5.16 -9.87
CA PHE A 76 -4.91 5.60 -9.16
C PHE A 76 -5.02 7.11 -8.96
N GLY A 77 -3.96 7.87 -9.25
CA GLY A 77 -3.88 9.30 -8.95
C GLY A 77 -3.66 9.59 -7.46
N LYS A 78 -3.78 10.86 -7.06
CA LYS A 78 -3.59 11.26 -5.66
C LYS A 78 -4.64 10.62 -4.74
N PRO A 79 -4.25 10.10 -3.57
CA PRO A 79 -5.17 9.48 -2.62
C PRO A 79 -6.14 10.53 -2.09
N GLY A 80 -7.44 10.25 -2.19
CA GLY A 80 -8.50 11.20 -1.84
C GLY A 80 -8.89 12.18 -2.97
N GLY A 81 -8.25 12.08 -4.15
CA GLY A 81 -8.70 12.78 -5.35
C GLY A 81 -10.09 12.32 -5.77
N MET A 82 -11.07 13.20 -5.63
CA MET A 82 -12.36 13.07 -6.30
C MET A 82 -12.06 13.01 -7.80
N HIS A 83 -12.52 11.97 -8.51
CA HIS A 83 -12.50 11.92 -9.96
C HIS A 83 -13.08 13.24 -10.50
N ALA A 84 -12.26 14.12 -11.04
CA ALA A 84 -12.74 15.12 -11.99
C ALA A 84 -13.05 14.32 -13.26
N GLY A 85 -14.33 14.32 -13.62
CA GLY A 85 -14.85 13.62 -14.80
C GLY A 85 -14.31 14.14 -16.12
#